data_AF-A0A6P7L417-F1
#
_entry.id   AF-A0A6P7L417-F1
#
_cell.length_a   1.000
_cell.length_b   1.000
_cell.length_c   1.000
_cell.angle_alpha   90.00
_cell.angle_beta   90.00
_cell.angle_gamma   90.00
#
_symmetry.space_group_name_H-M   'P 1'
#
loop_
_entity.id
_entity.type
_entity.pdbx_description
1 polymer ?
#
loop_
_entity_poly.entity_id
_entity_poly.type
_entity_poly.pdbx_seq_one_letter_code
_entity_poly.pdbx_strand_id
1 'polypeptide(L)'
;MDSVAKALEEVLTSALPQGCITVGVYEAAKSLNIDPDNVVLCILAADGEDVKDVALQIHFTLIQAFCCENDINILRINNTRRLAEILGGGAGGKQSGGEPMDLHCVLVTSPHSTTWKDPALSKLNRFCRESRCMDQWVPIINLPER
;
A
#
# COMPACT_ATOMS: atom_id res chain seq x y z
N MET A 1 -2.76 -1.57 18.15
CA MET A 1 -2.76 -1.66 16.68
C MET A 1 -3.41 -0.44 16.04
N ASP A 2 -4.44 0.14 16.64
CA ASP A 2 -5.16 1.33 16.15
C ASP A 2 -4.25 2.52 15.77
N SER A 3 -3.17 2.70 16.52
CA SER A 3 -2.23 3.79 16.26
C SER A 3 -1.39 3.61 14.97
N VAL A 4 -1.25 2.39 14.47
CA VAL A 4 -0.56 2.08 13.19
C VAL A 4 -1.54 2.20 12.03
N ALA A 5 -2.77 1.72 12.19
CA ALA A 5 -3.84 1.92 11.21
C ALA A 5 -4.10 3.41 10.95
N LYS A 6 -4.13 4.23 12.00
CA LYS A 6 -4.25 5.69 11.86
C LYS A 6 -3.06 6.30 11.10
N ALA A 7 -1.84 5.82 11.35
CA ALA A 7 -0.66 6.29 10.64
C ALA A 7 -0.71 5.92 9.14
N LEU A 8 -1.25 4.74 8.80
CA LEU A 8 -1.51 4.35 7.42
C LEU A 8 -2.49 5.30 6.73
N GLU A 9 -3.61 5.62 7.39
CA GLU A 9 -4.60 6.58 6.86
C GLU A 9 -3.99 7.98 6.66
N GLU A 10 -3.17 8.45 7.62
CA GLU A 10 -2.46 9.73 7.52
C GLU A 10 -1.48 9.77 6.34
N VAL A 11 -0.67 8.70 6.15
CA VAL A 11 0.27 8.60 5.02
C VAL A 11 -0.46 8.58 3.68
N LEU A 12 -1.52 7.78 3.54
CA LEU A 12 -2.28 7.71 2.29
C LEU A 12 -2.96 9.05 1.97
N THR A 13 -3.52 9.71 2.98
CA THR A 13 -4.18 11.01 2.82
C THR A 13 -3.18 12.12 2.47
N SER A 14 -1.95 12.06 3.00
CA SER A 14 -0.90 13.05 2.70
C SER A 14 -0.25 12.80 1.35
N ALA A 15 -0.06 11.55 0.94
CA ALA A 15 0.60 11.15 -0.30
C ALA A 15 -0.26 11.40 -1.55
N LEU A 16 -1.57 11.22 -1.43
CA LEU A 16 -2.52 11.32 -2.53
C LEU A 16 -2.45 12.69 -3.27
N PRO A 17 -2.57 13.85 -2.60
CA PRO A 17 -2.50 15.16 -3.27
C PRO A 17 -1.10 15.50 -3.82
N GLN A 18 -0.05 14.79 -3.37
CA GLN A 18 1.32 14.98 -3.85
C GLN A 18 1.62 14.18 -5.13
N GLY A 19 0.68 13.33 -5.58
CA GLY A 19 0.90 12.43 -6.71
C GLY A 19 1.90 11.30 -6.40
N CYS A 20 2.10 11.00 -5.11
CA CYS A 20 3.04 9.99 -4.64
C CYS A 20 2.38 8.62 -4.41
N ILE A 21 1.26 8.35 -5.08
CA ILE A 21 0.52 7.09 -4.97
C ILE A 21 0.38 6.44 -6.35
N THR A 22 0.71 5.15 -6.43
CA THR A 22 0.32 4.27 -7.54
C THR A 22 -0.75 3.31 -7.03
N VAL A 23 -1.83 3.12 -7.80
CA VAL A 23 -2.96 2.26 -7.45
C VAL A 23 -3.15 1.23 -8.56
N GLY A 24 -3.33 -0.03 -8.18
CA GLY A 24 -3.51 -1.16 -9.10
C GLY A 24 -2.34 -2.13 -9.04
N VAL A 25 -2.63 -3.43 -9.20
CA VAL A 25 -1.63 -4.51 -9.16
C VAL A 25 -0.66 -4.38 -10.33
N TYR A 26 -1.17 -4.13 -11.53
CA TYR A 26 -0.36 -4.02 -12.74
C TYR A 26 0.49 -2.74 -12.74
N GLU A 27 -0.10 -1.62 -12.34
CA GLU A 27 0.57 -0.33 -12.22
C GLU A 27 1.66 -0.40 -11.16
N ALA A 28 1.39 -1.03 -10.02
CA ALA A 28 2.38 -1.26 -8.98
C ALA A 28 3.55 -2.12 -9.49
N ALA A 29 3.25 -3.26 -10.11
CA ALA A 29 4.30 -4.12 -10.68
C ALA A 29 5.14 -3.37 -11.74
N LYS A 30 4.52 -2.51 -12.55
CA LYS A 30 5.23 -1.67 -13.52
C LYS A 30 6.15 -0.65 -12.82
N SER A 31 5.65 0.06 -11.81
CA SER A 31 6.43 1.05 -11.07
C SER A 31 7.62 0.41 -10.34
N LEU A 32 7.41 -0.76 -9.70
CA LEU A 32 8.47 -1.54 -9.06
C LEU A 32 9.57 -1.97 -10.05
N ASN A 33 9.20 -2.31 -11.29
CA ASN A 33 10.17 -2.67 -12.32
C ASN A 33 10.95 -1.47 -12.88
N ILE A 34 10.39 -0.25 -12.81
CA ILE A 34 11.01 0.96 -13.39
C ILE A 34 11.93 1.64 -12.37
N ASP A 35 11.43 1.88 -11.15
CA ASP A 35 12.13 2.65 -10.12
C ASP A 35 11.75 2.16 -8.72
N PRO A 36 12.28 0.98 -8.30
CA PRO A 36 11.99 0.42 -6.98
C PRO A 36 12.57 1.26 -5.84
N ASP A 37 13.68 1.96 -6.07
CA ASP A 37 14.37 2.78 -5.07
C ASP A 37 13.51 3.95 -4.58
N ASN A 38 12.58 4.41 -5.40
CA ASN A 38 11.66 5.47 -5.03
C ASN A 38 10.42 4.98 -4.27
N VAL A 39 10.19 3.67 -4.17
CA VAL A 39 9.03 3.10 -3.46
C VAL A 39 9.35 2.95 -1.98
N VAL A 40 8.58 3.63 -1.12
CA VAL A 40 8.82 3.63 0.34
C VAL A 40 7.89 2.70 1.10
N LEU A 41 6.72 2.38 0.54
CA LEU A 41 5.73 1.48 1.14
C LEU A 41 4.87 0.82 0.06
N CYS A 42 4.65 -0.48 0.20
CA CYS A 42 3.74 -1.30 -0.61
C CYS A 42 2.60 -1.84 0.26
N ILE A 43 1.37 -1.72 -0.21
CA ILE A 43 0.16 -2.13 0.51
C ILE A 43 -0.60 -3.11 -0.38
N LEU A 44 -0.79 -4.32 0.10
CA LEU A 44 -1.65 -5.32 -0.54
C LEU A 44 -3.01 -5.35 0.15
N ALA A 45 -4.09 -5.24 -0.61
CA ALA A 45 -5.45 -5.24 -0.07
C ALA A 45 -6.27 -6.38 -0.67
N ALA A 46 -6.80 -7.24 0.18
CA ALA A 46 -7.70 -8.31 -0.24
C ALA A 46 -8.74 -8.58 0.85
N ASP A 47 -9.98 -8.74 0.42
CA ASP A 47 -11.09 -9.19 1.23
C ASP A 47 -11.36 -10.69 0.99
N GLY A 48 -12.38 -11.25 1.65
CA GLY A 48 -12.61 -12.70 1.68
C GLY A 48 -12.83 -13.37 0.32
N GLU A 49 -13.44 -12.66 -0.64
CA GLU A 49 -13.66 -13.21 -1.99
C GLU A 49 -12.38 -13.21 -2.84
N ASP A 50 -11.48 -12.26 -2.61
CA ASP A 50 -10.21 -12.09 -3.35
C ASP A 50 -9.23 -13.24 -3.08
N VAL A 51 -9.40 -13.95 -1.97
CA VAL A 51 -8.60 -15.14 -1.62
C VAL A 51 -8.85 -16.29 -2.60
N LYS A 52 -10.00 -16.31 -3.29
CA LYS A 52 -10.35 -17.35 -4.28
C LYS A 52 -9.76 -17.05 -5.66
N ASP A 53 -9.33 -15.82 -5.92
CA ASP A 53 -8.73 -15.45 -7.20
C ASP A 53 -7.26 -15.87 -7.24
N VAL A 54 -6.99 -17.00 -7.92
CA VAL A 54 -5.65 -17.54 -8.10
C VAL A 54 -4.72 -16.58 -8.82
N ALA A 55 -5.21 -15.84 -9.81
CA ALA A 55 -4.39 -14.90 -10.56
C ALA A 55 -3.96 -13.75 -9.65
N LEU A 56 -4.87 -13.22 -8.85
CA LEU A 56 -4.56 -12.18 -7.88
C LEU A 56 -3.55 -12.66 -6.81
N GLN A 57 -3.73 -13.87 -6.27
CA GLN A 57 -2.78 -14.44 -5.31
C GLN A 57 -1.38 -14.66 -5.90
N ILE A 58 -1.27 -15.02 -7.18
CA ILE A 58 0.01 -15.10 -7.88
C ILE A 58 0.67 -13.71 -7.92
N HIS A 59 -0.06 -12.67 -8.32
CA HIS A 59 0.50 -11.31 -8.35
C HIS A 59 0.94 -10.83 -6.97
N PHE A 60 0.16 -11.11 -5.92
CA PHE A 60 0.55 -10.78 -4.55
C PHE A 60 1.85 -11.47 -4.14
N THR A 61 1.99 -12.75 -4.49
CA THR A 61 3.21 -13.51 -4.20
C THR A 61 4.42 -12.91 -4.92
N LEU A 62 4.27 -12.54 -6.20
CA LEU A 62 5.34 -11.93 -6.99
C LEU A 62 5.74 -10.55 -6.44
N ILE A 63 4.77 -9.68 -6.15
CA ILE A 63 5.02 -8.35 -5.58
C ILE A 63 5.66 -8.47 -4.20
N GLN A 64 5.17 -9.39 -3.37
CA GLN A 64 5.76 -9.64 -2.05
C GLN A 64 7.22 -10.08 -2.17
N ALA A 65 7.53 -11.06 -3.02
CA ALA A 65 8.90 -11.51 -3.23
C ALA A 65 9.81 -10.36 -3.66
N PHE A 66 9.37 -9.57 -4.65
CA PHE A 66 10.12 -8.42 -5.14
C PHE A 66 10.35 -7.37 -4.04
N CYS A 67 9.33 -6.99 -3.29
CA CYS A 67 9.45 -6.00 -2.21
C CYS A 67 10.38 -6.50 -1.09
N CYS A 68 10.30 -7.79 -0.73
CA CYS A 68 11.19 -8.37 0.28
C CYS A 68 12.66 -8.40 -0.17
N GLU A 69 12.93 -8.73 -1.44
CA GLU A 69 14.28 -8.76 -2.01
C GLU A 69 14.91 -7.36 -2.08
N ASN A 70 14.10 -6.32 -2.30
CA ASN A 70 14.55 -4.93 -2.44
C ASN A 70 14.41 -4.10 -1.14
N ASP A 71 14.17 -4.75 0.01
CA ASP A 71 13.95 -4.11 1.33
C ASP A 71 12.82 -3.05 1.36
N ILE A 72 11.86 -3.15 0.44
CA ILE A 72 10.68 -2.29 0.42
C ILE A 72 9.76 -2.71 1.58
N ASN A 73 9.30 -1.74 2.37
CA ASN A 73 8.30 -2.02 3.41
C ASN A 73 7.00 -2.45 2.75
N ILE A 74 6.49 -3.62 3.12
CA ILE A 74 5.26 -4.19 2.58
C ILE A 74 4.35 -4.61 3.72
N LEU A 75 3.05 -4.37 3.57
CA LEU A 75 2.03 -4.80 4.52
C LEU A 75 0.75 -5.21 3.80
N ARG A 76 -0.09 -5.97 4.52
CA ARG A 76 -1.44 -6.34 4.08
C ARG A 76 -2.48 -5.58 4.86
N ILE A 77 -3.57 -5.23 4.21
CA ILE A 77 -4.77 -4.74 4.86
C ILE A 77 -5.97 -5.63 4.56
N ASN A 78 -6.86 -5.72 5.55
CA ASN A 78 -8.20 -6.22 5.38
C ASN A 78 -9.13 -5.00 5.37
N ASN A 79 -10.17 -5.00 4.53
CA ASN A 79 -11.10 -3.89 4.26
C ASN A 79 -10.68 -3.00 3.08
N THR A 80 -10.80 -3.55 1.86
CA THR A 80 -10.59 -2.80 0.60
C THR A 80 -11.54 -1.61 0.46
N ARG A 81 -12.76 -1.73 1.01
CA ARG A 81 -13.76 -0.65 1.03
C ARG A 81 -13.26 0.58 1.79
N ARG A 82 -12.66 0.39 2.96
CA ARG A 82 -12.10 1.49 3.75
C ARG A 82 -10.91 2.14 3.05
N LEU A 83 -10.08 1.36 2.37
CA LEU A 83 -9.02 1.89 1.51
C LEU A 83 -9.61 2.74 0.38
N ALA A 84 -10.71 2.30 -0.25
CA ALA A 84 -11.41 3.06 -1.28
C ALA A 84 -11.93 4.41 -0.76
N GLU A 85 -12.44 4.47 0.47
CA GLU A 85 -12.89 5.73 1.09
C GLU A 85 -11.73 6.72 1.28
N ILE A 86 -10.58 6.23 1.74
CA ILE A 86 -9.37 7.04 1.96
C ILE A 86 -8.86 7.61 0.62
N LEU A 87 -8.79 6.78 -0.42
CA LEU A 87 -8.26 7.17 -1.73
C LEU A 87 -9.29 7.92 -2.61
N GLY A 88 -10.59 7.65 -2.44
CA GLY A 88 -11.69 8.26 -3.17
C GLY A 88 -12.22 9.57 -2.57
N GLY A 89 -11.95 9.83 -1.30
CA GLY A 89 -12.38 11.06 -0.59
C GLY A 89 -11.57 12.33 -0.94
N GLY A 90 -10.48 12.20 -1.71
CA GLY A 90 -9.59 13.31 -2.08
C GLY A 90 -9.44 13.46 -3.60
N ALA A 91 -10.47 13.94 -4.29
CA ALA A 91 -10.45 14.64 -5.60
C ALA A 91 -9.55 14.14 -6.76
N GLY A 92 -8.96 12.93 -6.73
CA GLY A 92 -7.99 12.47 -7.74
C GLY A 92 -8.27 11.11 -8.40
N GLY A 93 -9.27 10.36 -7.92
CA GLY A 93 -9.50 8.98 -8.34
C GLY A 93 -10.77 8.76 -9.16
N LYS A 94 -10.98 9.49 -10.26
CA LYS A 94 -11.95 9.06 -11.28
C LYS A 94 -11.18 8.36 -12.39
N GLN A 95 -11.23 7.02 -12.42
CA GLN A 95 -11.06 6.35 -13.70
C GLN A 95 -12.21 6.80 -14.61
N SER A 96 -11.85 7.44 -15.71
CA SER A 96 -12.78 7.85 -16.74
C SER A 96 -13.27 6.61 -17.48
N GLY A 97 -14.26 5.90 -16.94
CA GLY A 97 -14.86 4.78 -17.67
C GLY A 97 -15.55 3.69 -16.86
N GLY A 98 -16.23 3.96 -15.75
CA GLY A 98 -17.20 3.01 -15.16
C GLY A 98 -16.67 1.68 -14.61
N GLU A 99 -15.40 1.36 -14.76
CA GLU A 99 -14.77 0.16 -14.20
C GLU A 99 -14.39 0.39 -12.72
N PRO A 100 -14.53 -0.62 -11.85
CA PRO A 100 -14.10 -0.53 -10.46
C PRO A 100 -12.58 -0.35 -10.40
N MET A 101 -12.12 0.58 -9.55
CA MET A 101 -10.69 0.79 -9.34
C MET A 101 -10.07 -0.47 -8.74
N ASP A 102 -9.01 -0.99 -9.37
CA ASP A 102 -8.17 -2.04 -8.78
C ASP A 102 -7.41 -1.46 -7.58
N LEU A 103 -7.92 -1.75 -6.38
CA LEU A 103 -7.34 -1.30 -5.11
C LEU A 103 -6.51 -2.39 -4.44
N HIS A 104 -6.23 -3.49 -5.13
CA HIS A 104 -5.57 -4.65 -4.53
C HIS A 104 -4.08 -4.43 -4.27
N CYS A 105 -3.47 -3.43 -4.91
CA CYS A 105 -2.13 -2.98 -4.58
C CYS A 105 -2.04 -1.45 -4.62
N VAL A 106 -1.38 -0.87 -3.62
CA VAL A 106 -1.10 0.56 -3.55
C VAL A 106 0.38 0.75 -3.21
N LEU A 107 1.08 1.54 -4.00
CA LEU A 107 2.45 1.96 -3.70
C LEU A 107 2.47 3.41 -3.26
N VAL A 108 3.30 3.70 -2.28
CA VAL A 108 3.66 5.05 -1.87
C VAL A 108 5.10 5.29 -2.28
N THR A 109 5.34 6.37 -3.02
CA THR A 109 6.68 6.76 -3.49
C THR A 109 7.20 7.99 -2.77
N SER A 110 8.52 8.14 -2.64
CA SER A 110 9.07 9.37 -2.08
C SER A 110 8.79 10.56 -3.02
N PRO A 111 8.34 11.72 -2.51
CA PRO A 111 8.37 12.95 -3.29
C PRO A 111 9.83 13.27 -3.64
N HIS A 112 10.07 13.82 -4.83
CA HIS A 112 11.41 14.11 -5.37
C HIS A 112 12.23 15.13 -4.54
N SER A 113 11.68 15.70 -3.46
CA SER A 113 12.42 16.50 -2.48
C SER A 113 12.92 15.61 -1.35
N THR A 114 14.24 15.62 -1.14
CA THR A 114 15.07 14.65 -0.42
C THR A 114 14.80 14.45 1.08
N THR A 115 13.63 14.79 1.63
CA THR A 115 13.31 14.45 3.02
C THR A 115 11.81 14.46 3.29
N TRP A 116 11.10 13.43 2.82
CA TRP A 116 9.77 13.15 3.35
C TRP A 116 9.88 12.61 4.79
N LYS A 117 9.96 13.53 5.75
CA LYS A 117 9.99 13.23 7.18
C LYS A 117 8.57 13.16 7.73
N ASP A 118 7.78 12.21 7.24
CA ASP A 118 6.46 11.96 7.81
C ASP A 118 6.60 11.09 9.07
N PRO A 119 6.20 11.57 10.26
CA PRO A 119 6.21 10.77 11.48
C PRO A 119 5.31 9.53 11.37
N ALA A 120 4.22 9.60 10.58
CA ALA A 120 3.34 8.47 10.32
C ALA A 120 4.04 7.41 9.46
N LEU A 121 4.75 7.81 8.40
CA LEU A 121 5.56 6.90 7.58
C LEU A 121 6.67 6.24 8.40
N SER A 122 7.38 7.03 9.22
CA SER A 122 8.43 6.51 10.11
C SER A 122 7.89 5.43 11.06
N LYS A 123 6.65 5.60 11.52
CA LYS A 123 5.97 4.64 12.39
C LYS A 123 5.59 3.36 11.64
N LEU A 124 5.12 3.45 10.39
CA LEU A 124 4.84 2.30 9.54
C LEU A 124 6.11 1.52 9.22
N ASN A 125 7.20 2.21 8.86
CA ASN A 125 8.49 1.58 8.59
C ASN A 125 9.03 0.86 9.83
N ARG A 126 8.89 1.47 11.01
CA ARG A 126 9.24 0.80 12.27
C ARG A 126 8.39 -0.44 12.51
N PHE A 127 7.07 -0.35 12.32
CA PHE A 127 6.15 -1.47 12.47
C PHE A 127 6.51 -2.63 11.53
N CYS A 128 6.79 -2.36 10.26
CA CYS A 128 7.21 -3.37 9.29
C CYS A 128 8.53 -4.03 9.73
N ARG A 129 9.53 -3.23 10.13
CA ARG A 129 10.82 -3.76 10.62
C ARG A 129 10.68 -4.61 11.87
N GLU A 130 9.92 -4.17 12.87
CA GLU A 130 9.65 -4.92 14.09
C GLU A 130 8.92 -6.23 13.79
N SER A 131 7.98 -6.23 12.85
CA SER A 131 7.26 -7.43 12.41
C SER A 131 8.19 -8.43 11.72
N ARG A 132 9.10 -7.96 10.85
CA ARG A 132 10.11 -8.82 10.21
C ARG A 132 11.02 -9.49 11.24
N CYS A 133 11.37 -8.81 12.34
CA CYS A 133 12.14 -9.43 13.43
C CYS A 133 11.38 -10.56 14.15
N MET A 134 10.07 -10.66 13.95
CA MET A 134 9.18 -11.68 14.50
C MET A 134 8.73 -12.70 13.43
N ASP A 135 9.48 -12.83 12.33
CA ASP A 135 9.17 -13.68 11.17
C ASP A 135 7.84 -13.33 10.47
N GLN A 136 7.28 -12.14 10.73
CA GLN A 136 6.10 -11.61 10.06
C GLN A 136 6.52 -10.70 8.91
N TRP A 137 6.90 -11.31 7.78
CA TRP A 137 7.43 -10.62 6.60
C TRP A 137 6.45 -9.64 5.96
N VAL A 138 5.15 -9.97 5.97
CA VAL A 138 4.07 -9.10 5.51
C VAL A 138 3.06 -8.94 6.63
N PRO A 139 3.27 -7.96 7.54
CA PRO A 139 2.36 -7.74 8.65
C PRO A 139 0.98 -7.28 8.16
N ILE A 140 -0.04 -7.62 8.93
CA ILE A 140 -1.43 -7.29 8.62
C ILE A 140 -1.90 -6.12 9.50
N ILE A 141 -2.54 -5.14 8.87
CA ILE A 141 -3.23 -4.02 9.53
C ILE A 141 -4.72 -4.12 9.20
N ASN A 142 -5.57 -4.14 10.22
CA ASN A 142 -7.01 -4.00 10.02
C ASN A 142 -7.36 -2.51 10.04
N LEU A 143 -7.92 -1.99 8.95
CA LEU A 143 -8.45 -0.64 8.94
C LEU A 143 -9.81 -0.64 9.68
N PRO A 144 -10.02 0.26 10.66
CA PRO A 144 -11.27 0.29 11.41
C PRO A 144 -12.45 0.70 10.51
N GLU A 145 -13.60 0.07 10.72
CA GLU A 145 -14.89 0.57 10.22
C GLU A 145 -15.23 1.85 11.00
N ARG A 146 -15.63 2.90 10.30
CA ARG A 146 -15.89 4.23 10.89
C ARG A 146 -17.37 4.48 11.10
#